data_AF-A0A4P6EVZ9-F1
#
_entry.id   AF-A0A4P6EVZ9-F1
#
_cell.length_a   1.000
_cell.length_b   1.000
_cell.length_c   1.000
_cell.angle_alpha   90.00
_cell.angle_beta   90.00
_cell.angle_gamma   90.00
#
_symmetry.space_group_name_H-M   'P 1'
#
loop_
_entity.id
_entity.type
_entity.pdbx_description
1 polymer ?
#
loop_
_entity_poly.entity_id
_entity_poly.type
_entity_poly.pdbx_seq_one_letter_code
_entity_poly.pdbx_strand_id
1 'polypeptide(L)'
;MSRTPVRAAISLLEKEGLVESFKGRGVIVKEVSFRHFCQILELFASMQLFVLDMAKTKELAFDLEALGAYLEKQNEARDTGDFLSYYENTLMCMETILKASGNEHMLQVLELYRGKFLCRMVTFRKQFPIRSRNGLM
;
A
#
# COMPACT_ATOMS: atom_id res chain seq x y z
N MET A 1 9.01 -23.15 18.15
CA MET A 1 7.99 -22.16 17.74
C MET A 1 6.61 -22.79 17.87
N SER A 2 5.69 -22.21 18.66
CA SER A 2 4.35 -22.77 18.89
C SER A 2 3.48 -22.69 17.62
N ARG A 3 2.55 -23.65 17.43
CA ARG A 3 1.63 -23.68 16.26
C ARG A 3 0.56 -22.58 16.31
N THR A 4 0.25 -22.06 17.49
CA THR A 4 -0.78 -21.04 17.71
C THR A 4 -0.48 -19.69 17.03
N PRO A 5 0.71 -19.07 17.18
CA PRO A 5 1.01 -17.80 16.53
C PRO A 5 1.02 -17.90 15.00
N VAL A 6 1.52 -19.00 14.45
CA VAL A 6 1.52 -19.22 12.99
C VAL A 6 0.10 -19.31 12.44
N ARG A 7 -0.80 -20.00 13.16
CA ARG A 7 -2.21 -20.11 12.76
C ARG A 7 -2.94 -18.76 12.83
N ALA A 8 -2.65 -17.94 13.84
CA ALA A 8 -3.21 -16.59 13.94
C ALA A 8 -2.75 -15.69 12.79
N ALA A 9 -1.46 -15.75 12.42
CA ALA A 9 -0.94 -15.02 11.27
C ALA A 9 -1.59 -15.46 9.94
N ILE A 10 -1.78 -16.76 9.74
CA ILE A 10 -2.49 -17.30 8.56
C ILE A 10 -3.93 -16.79 8.50
N SER A 11 -4.65 -16.79 9.63
CA SER A 11 -6.02 -16.26 9.68
C SER A 11 -6.10 -14.77 9.38
N LEU A 12 -5.08 -13.98 9.75
CA LEU A 12 -4.99 -12.57 9.39
C LEU A 12 -4.77 -12.39 7.88
N LEU A 13 -3.81 -13.13 7.30
CA LEU A 13 -3.55 -13.10 5.85
C LEU A 13 -4.76 -13.57 5.04
N GLU A 14 -5.54 -14.52 5.57
CA GLU A 14 -6.76 -15.00 4.93
C GLU A 14 -7.86 -13.93 4.97
N LYS A 15 -8.01 -13.21 6.09
CA LYS A 15 -8.91 -12.05 6.21
C LYS A 15 -8.52 -10.92 5.25
N GLU A 16 -7.22 -10.68 5.07
CA GLU A 16 -6.69 -9.72 4.08
C GLU A 16 -6.81 -10.24 2.64
N GLY A 17 -7.22 -11.49 2.43
CA GLY A 17 -7.37 -12.11 1.11
C GLY A 17 -6.05 -12.36 0.39
N LEU A 18 -4.93 -12.39 1.12
CA LEU A 18 -3.59 -12.71 0.61
C LEU A 18 -3.36 -14.22 0.51
N VAL A 19 -4.09 -15.01 1.30
CA VAL A 19 -4.05 -16.47 1.26
C VAL A 19 -5.45 -17.09 1.28
N GLU A 20 -5.53 -18.36 0.92
CA GLU A 20 -6.73 -19.18 0.99
C GLU A 20 -6.40 -20.55 1.59
N SER A 21 -7.16 -20.95 2.60
CA SER A 21 -7.00 -22.24 3.27
C SER A 21 -7.82 -23.33 2.57
N PHE A 22 -7.17 -24.44 2.19
CA PHE A 22 -7.84 -25.61 1.63
C PHE A 22 -7.84 -26.76 2.64
N LYS A 23 -9.03 -27.31 2.95
CA LYS A 23 -9.17 -28.43 3.89
C LYS A 23 -8.32 -29.62 3.42
N GLY A 24 -7.36 -30.03 4.25
CA GLY A 24 -6.44 -31.14 3.98
C GLY A 24 -5.31 -30.84 2.98
N ARG A 25 -5.18 -29.62 2.48
CA ARG A 25 -4.16 -29.23 1.47
C ARG A 25 -3.28 -28.03 1.88
N GLY A 26 -3.48 -27.49 3.08
CA GLY A 26 -2.69 -26.36 3.58
C GLY A 26 -3.22 -25.01 3.11
N VAL A 27 -2.33 -24.04 2.96
CA VAL A 27 -2.65 -22.63 2.68
C VAL A 27 -1.94 -22.21 1.39
N ILE A 28 -2.65 -21.56 0.48
CA ILE A 28 -2.13 -21.10 -0.82
C ILE A 28 -2.12 -19.57 -0.86
N VAL A 29 -1.05 -18.97 -1.38
CA VAL A 29 -0.97 -17.52 -1.61
C VAL A 29 -1.81 -17.14 -2.83
N LYS A 30 -2.73 -16.20 -2.68
CA LYS A 30 -3.58 -15.69 -3.77
C LYS A 30 -2.82 -14.69 -4.63
N GLU A 31 -2.92 -14.86 -5.94
CA GLU A 31 -2.46 -13.84 -6.87
C GLU A 31 -3.44 -12.67 -6.91
N VAL A 32 -2.94 -11.45 -6.69
CA VAL A 32 -3.73 -10.23 -6.88
C VAL A 32 -3.76 -9.93 -8.37
N SER A 33 -4.89 -10.22 -9.02
CA SER A 33 -5.05 -9.94 -10.46
C SER A 33 -4.83 -8.45 -10.76
N PHE A 34 -4.24 -8.15 -11.92
CA PHE A 34 -3.98 -6.77 -12.33
C PHE A 34 -5.25 -5.91 -12.33
N ARG A 35 -6.37 -6.47 -12.82
CA ARG A 35 -7.67 -5.81 -12.81
C ARG A 35 -8.14 -5.45 -11.41
N HIS A 36 -8.04 -6.39 -10.46
CA HIS A 36 -8.43 -6.12 -9.07
C HIS A 36 -7.53 -5.04 -8.44
N PHE A 37 -6.24 -5.07 -8.76
CA PHE A 37 -5.31 -4.04 -8.29
C PHE A 37 -5.65 -2.65 -8.84
N CYS A 38 -6.01 -2.52 -10.12
CA CYS A 38 -6.47 -1.25 -10.70
C CYS A 38 -7.70 -0.70 -9.96
N GLN A 39 -8.67 -1.55 -9.62
CA GLN A 39 -9.86 -1.14 -8.86
C GLN A 39 -9.50 -0.60 -7.46
N ILE A 40 -8.48 -1.16 -6.81
CA ILE A 40 -7.97 -0.64 -5.54
C ILE A 40 -7.35 0.74 -5.73
N LEU A 41 -6.56 0.94 -6.80
CA LEU A 41 -5.96 2.25 -7.10
C LEU A 41 -7.02 3.31 -7.41
N GLU A 42 -8.06 2.95 -8.17
CA GLU A 42 -9.21 3.83 -8.45
C GLU A 42 -9.91 4.26 -7.15
N LEU A 43 -10.10 3.33 -6.21
CA LEU A 43 -10.65 3.61 -4.89
C LEU A 43 -9.75 4.54 -4.07
N PHE A 44 -8.43 4.30 -4.05
CA PHE A 44 -7.48 5.17 -3.36
C PHE A 44 -7.44 6.59 -3.94
N ALA A 45 -7.50 6.69 -5.27
CA ALA A 45 -7.54 7.98 -5.97
C ALA A 45 -8.83 8.75 -5.65
N SER A 46 -9.99 8.08 -5.68
CA SER A 46 -11.27 8.73 -5.39
C SER A 46 -11.35 9.25 -3.95
N MET A 47 -10.85 8.49 -2.97
CA MET A 47 -10.75 8.95 -1.59
C MET A 47 -9.87 10.20 -1.46
N GLN A 48 -8.67 10.19 -2.06
CA GLN A 48 -7.77 11.35 -2.00
C GLN A 48 -8.36 12.58 -2.68
N LEU A 49 -8.96 12.42 -3.87
CA LEU A 49 -9.63 13.51 -4.58
C LEU A 49 -10.75 14.12 -3.74
N PHE A 50 -11.56 13.29 -3.08
CA PHE A 50 -12.60 13.76 -2.17
C PHE A 50 -12.02 14.61 -1.04
N VAL A 51 -10.92 14.18 -0.41
CA VAL A 51 -10.28 14.96 0.67
C VAL A 51 -9.71 16.28 0.14
N LEU A 52 -9.05 16.26 -1.01
CA LEU A 52 -8.50 17.46 -1.64
C LEU A 52 -9.58 18.45 -2.08
N ASP A 53 -10.72 17.97 -2.57
CA ASP A 53 -11.86 18.82 -2.90
C ASP A 53 -12.51 19.40 -1.64
N MET A 54 -12.58 18.62 -0.56
CA MET A 54 -13.04 19.14 0.73
C MET A 54 -12.11 20.24 1.26
N ALA A 55 -10.80 20.13 1.05
CA ALA A 55 -9.82 21.16 1.42
C ALA A 55 -10.02 22.51 0.71
N LYS A 56 -10.71 22.54 -0.44
CA LYS A 56 -11.02 23.79 -1.15
C LYS A 56 -12.15 24.59 -0.49
N THR A 57 -13.04 23.90 0.20
CA THR A 57 -14.27 24.47 0.79
C THR A 57 -14.20 24.59 2.30
N LYS A 58 -13.30 23.84 2.94
CA LYS A 58 -13.06 23.84 4.38
C LYS A 58 -11.57 24.04 4.65
N GLU A 59 -11.25 24.67 5.77
CA GLU A 59 -9.87 24.68 6.28
C GLU A 59 -9.54 23.29 6.86
N LEU A 60 -8.89 22.45 6.04
CA LEU A 60 -8.30 21.19 6.51
C LEU A 60 -6.85 21.42 6.95
N ALA A 61 -6.52 20.94 8.14
CA ALA A 61 -5.15 20.95 8.64
C ALA A 61 -4.42 19.68 8.16
N PHE A 62 -3.54 19.84 7.18
CA PHE A 62 -2.62 18.78 6.76
C PHE A 62 -1.32 18.86 7.55
N ASP A 63 -0.80 17.71 7.97
CA ASP A 63 0.53 17.60 8.56
C ASP A 63 1.60 17.66 7.45
N LEU A 64 1.94 18.89 7.03
CA LEU A 64 2.88 19.14 5.94
C LEU A 64 4.31 18.68 6.29
N GLU A 65 4.68 18.70 7.56
CA GLU A 65 5.99 18.24 8.03
C GLU A 65 6.12 16.73 7.83
N ALA A 66 5.13 15.96 8.29
CA ALA A 66 5.10 14.51 8.06
C ALA A 66 5.07 14.16 6.57
N LEU A 67 4.27 14.88 5.77
CA LEU A 67 4.22 14.68 4.31
C LEU A 67 5.59 14.92 3.66
N GLY A 68 6.28 16.00 4.04
CA GLY A 68 7.64 16.29 3.58
C GLY A 68 8.61 15.16 3.92
N ALA A 69 8.62 14.71 5.16
CA ALA A 69 9.48 13.63 5.62
C ALA A 69 9.24 12.30 4.87
N TYR A 70 7.98 11.96 4.56
CA TYR A 70 7.69 10.76 3.76
C TYR A 70 8.15 10.89 2.32
N LEU A 71 8.09 12.08 1.73
CA LEU A 71 8.60 12.33 0.37
C LEU A 71 10.13 12.24 0.31
N GLU A 72 10.83 12.75 1.33
CA GLU A 72 12.28 12.59 1.46
C GLU A 72 12.67 11.12 1.54
N LYS A 73 12.02 10.35 2.42
CA LYS A 73 12.24 8.90 2.52
C LYS A 73 11.94 8.15 1.21
N GLN A 74 10.93 8.58 0.44
CA GLN A 74 10.69 8.03 -0.90
C GLN A 74 11.83 8.32 -1.86
N ASN A 75 12.41 9.52 -1.83
CA ASN A 75 13.56 9.85 -2.66
C ASN A 75 14.78 8.99 -2.30
N GLU A 76 15.09 8.86 -1.00
CA GLU A 76 16.20 8.00 -0.53
C GLU A 76 15.98 6.53 -0.92
N ALA A 77 14.76 6.01 -0.74
CA ALA A 77 14.40 4.64 -1.10
C ALA A 77 14.48 4.41 -2.62
N ARG A 78 14.12 5.42 -3.43
CA ARG A 78 14.29 5.36 -4.89
C ARG A 78 15.77 5.25 -5.27
N ASP A 79 16.63 6.06 -4.64
CA ASP A 79 18.03 6.15 -4.99
C ASP A 79 18.82 4.90 -4.55
N THR A 80 18.39 4.27 -3.47
CA THR A 80 18.93 2.99 -2.96
C THR A 80 18.31 1.74 -3.58
N GLY A 81 17.23 1.91 -4.38
CA GLY A 81 16.49 0.79 -4.97
C GLY A 81 15.62 -0.01 -3.98
N ASP A 82 15.35 0.54 -2.79
CA ASP A 82 14.46 -0.06 -1.79
C ASP A 82 12.99 0.21 -2.13
N PHE A 83 12.45 -0.62 -3.03
CA PHE A 83 11.05 -0.49 -3.43
C PHE A 83 10.05 -0.73 -2.30
N LEU A 84 10.40 -1.52 -1.28
CA LEU A 84 9.48 -1.76 -0.16
C LEU A 84 9.30 -0.46 0.63
N SER A 85 10.40 0.14 1.06
CA SER A 85 10.38 1.42 1.77
C SER A 85 9.72 2.52 0.94
N TYR A 86 9.95 2.56 -0.37
CA TYR A 86 9.29 3.53 -1.26
C TYR A 86 7.76 3.44 -1.17
N TYR A 87 7.20 2.23 -1.28
CA TYR A 87 5.76 2.04 -1.29
C TYR A 87 5.12 2.12 0.10
N GLU A 88 5.85 1.77 1.16
CA GLU A 88 5.41 2.01 2.53
C GLU A 88 5.26 3.51 2.79
N ASN A 89 6.27 4.32 2.44
CA ASN A 89 6.20 5.77 2.58
C ASN A 89 5.13 6.40 1.65
N THR A 90 4.84 5.77 0.50
CA THR A 90 3.71 6.18 -0.37
C THR A 90 2.38 6.02 0.37
N LEU A 91 2.16 4.87 1.03
CA LEU A 91 0.95 4.63 1.81
C LEU A 91 0.86 5.53 3.04
N MET A 92 1.98 5.81 3.72
CA MET A 92 2.01 6.75 4.85
C MET A 92 1.61 8.16 4.42
N CYS A 93 2.09 8.61 3.25
CA CYS A 93 1.68 9.88 2.66
C CYS A 93 0.16 9.92 2.39
N MET A 94 -0.39 8.88 1.74
CA MET A 94 -1.84 8.75 1.52
C MET A 94 -2.63 8.77 2.84
N GLU A 95 -2.16 8.02 3.85
CA GLU A 95 -2.78 7.96 5.18
C GLU A 95 -2.83 9.34 5.84
N THR A 96 -1.73 10.10 5.80
CA THR A 96 -1.67 11.46 6.34
C THR A 96 -2.66 12.40 5.64
N ILE A 97 -2.80 12.31 4.31
CA ILE A 97 -3.80 13.08 3.57
C ILE A 97 -5.20 12.68 4.03
N LEU A 98 -5.51 11.38 4.07
CA LEU A 98 -6.85 10.89 4.44
C LEU A 98 -7.23 11.26 5.87
N LYS A 99 -6.28 11.28 6.82
CA LYS A 99 -6.50 11.70 8.22
C LYS A 99 -7.05 13.12 8.34
N ALA A 100 -6.63 14.04 7.46
CA ALA A 100 -7.11 15.42 7.47
C ALA A 100 -8.64 15.52 7.28
N SER A 101 -9.27 14.51 6.65
CA SER A 101 -10.72 14.49 6.45
C SER A 101 -11.52 14.07 7.68
N GLY A 102 -10.89 13.46 8.69
CA GLY A 102 -11.56 12.85 9.83
C GLY A 102 -12.41 11.61 9.49
N ASN A 103 -12.34 11.08 8.26
CA ASN A 103 -13.11 9.91 7.84
C ASN A 103 -12.39 8.60 8.18
N GLU A 104 -12.69 8.03 9.33
CA GLU A 104 -12.08 6.78 9.80
C GLU A 104 -12.31 5.59 8.85
N HIS A 105 -13.41 5.57 8.10
CA HIS A 105 -13.67 4.49 7.14
C HIS A 105 -12.69 4.51 5.97
N MET A 106 -12.25 5.68 5.51
CA MET A 106 -11.21 5.77 4.48
C MET A 106 -9.89 5.17 4.96
N LEU A 107 -9.54 5.38 6.24
CA LEU A 107 -8.35 4.79 6.85
C LEU A 107 -8.47 3.26 7.00
N GLN A 108 -9.65 2.77 7.40
CA GLN A 108 -9.92 1.33 7.47
C GLN A 108 -9.81 0.65 6.09
N VAL A 109 -10.30 1.32 5.03
CA VAL A 109 -10.17 0.83 3.65
C VAL A 109 -8.71 0.83 3.19
N LEU A 110 -7.94 1.90 3.49
CA LEU A 110 -6.50 1.94 3.19
C LEU A 110 -5.78 0.77 3.86
N GLU A 111 -6.05 0.54 5.15
CA GLU A 111 -5.43 -0.54 5.92
C GLU A 111 -5.80 -1.92 5.38
N LEU A 112 -7.07 -2.14 5.03
CA LEU A 112 -7.54 -3.39 4.43
C LEU A 112 -6.77 -3.77 3.16
N TYR A 113 -6.38 -2.79 2.36
CA TYR A 113 -5.70 -3.01 1.08
C TYR A 113 -4.18 -2.79 1.14
N ARG A 114 -3.61 -2.37 2.28
CA ARG A 114 -2.17 -2.12 2.48
C ARG A 114 -1.32 -3.32 2.06
N GLY A 115 -1.64 -4.50 2.58
CA GLY A 115 -0.89 -5.72 2.27
C GLY A 115 -0.93 -6.09 0.79
N LYS A 116 -2.11 -6.01 0.16
CA LYS A 116 -2.26 -6.27 -1.29
C LYS A 116 -1.49 -5.26 -2.13
N PHE A 117 -1.53 -3.99 -1.75
CA PHE A 117 -0.81 -2.93 -2.45
C PHE A 117 0.71 -3.15 -2.40
N LEU A 118 1.27 -3.34 -1.20
CA LEU A 118 2.70 -3.58 -1.04
C LEU A 118 3.13 -4.85 -1.76
N CYS A 119 2.41 -5.95 -1.56
CA CYS A 119 2.70 -7.22 -2.22
C CYS A 119 2.71 -7.05 -3.74
N ARG A 120 1.68 -6.45 -4.33
CA ARG A 120 1.59 -6.29 -5.78
C ARG A 120 2.67 -5.36 -6.34
N MET A 121 2.91 -4.21 -5.70
CA MET A 121 3.87 -3.22 -6.19
C MET A 121 5.31 -3.74 -6.09
N VAL A 122 5.68 -4.37 -4.96
CA VAL A 122 7.03 -4.92 -4.76
C VAL A 122 7.26 -6.13 -5.67
N THR A 123 6.31 -7.06 -5.77
CA THR A 123 6.45 -8.22 -6.66
C THR A 123 6.53 -7.80 -8.13
N PHE A 124 5.72 -6.82 -8.55
CA PHE A 124 5.77 -6.30 -9.91
C PHE A 124 7.12 -5.66 -10.24
N ARG A 125 7.70 -4.85 -9.34
CA ARG A 125 9.04 -4.25 -9.54
C ARG A 125 10.14 -5.30 -9.62
N LYS A 126 10.04 -6.39 -8.85
CA LYS A 126 10.99 -7.51 -8.91
C LYS A 126 10.86 -8.31 -10.21
N GLN A 127 9.65 -8.48 -10.72
CA GLN A 127 9.38 -9.18 -11.99
C GLN A 127 9.81 -8.36 -13.21
N PHE A 128 9.68 -7.03 -13.13
CA PHE A 128 10.03 -6.10 -14.20
C PHE A 128 11.03 -5.04 -13.71
N PRO A 129 12.30 -5.43 -13.48
CA PRO A 129 13.32 -4.48 -13.08
C PRO A 129 13.50 -3.41 -14.17
N ILE A 130 13.55 -2.14 -13.77
CA ILE A 130 13.89 -1.05 -14.68
C ILE A 130 15.32 -1.31 -15.18
N ARG A 131 15.47 -1.68 -16.45
CA ARG A 131 16.79 -1.72 -17.09
C ARG A 131 17.34 -0.30 -17.02
N SER A 132 18.43 -0.09 -16.28
CA SER A 132 19.10 1.21 -16.27
C SER A 132 19.48 1.56 -17.71
N ARG A 133 19.24 2.81 -18.09
CA ARG A 133 19.63 3.36 -19.38
C ARG A 133 21.13 3.69 -19.38
N ASN A 134 21.98 2.80 -18.85
CA ASN A 134 23.44 2.96 -18.77
C ASN A 134 24.15 1.91 -19.63
N GLY A 135 23.81 1.88 -20.92
CA GLY A 135 24.44 1.00 -21.92
C GLY A 135 24.51 1.63 -23.32
N LEU A 136 24.46 2.96 -23.41
CA LEU A 136 24.70 3.73 -24.63
C LEU A 136 25.68 4.86 -24.31
N MET A 137 26.92 4.48 -24.00
CA MET A 137 28.13 5.25 -24.28
C MET A 137 29.24 4.26 -24.64
#